data_AF-A0A1Y2JX08-F1
#
_entry.id   AF-A0A1Y2JX08-F1
#
_cell.length_a   1.000
_cell.length_b   1.000
_cell.length_c   1.000
_cell.angle_alpha   90.00
_cell.angle_beta   90.00
_cell.angle_gamma   90.00
#
_symmetry.space_group_name_H-M   'P 1'
#
loop_
_entity.id
_entity.type
_entity.pdbx_description
1 polymer ?
#
loop_
_entity_poly.entity_id
_entity_poly.type
_entity_poly.pdbx_seq_one_letter_code
_entity_poly.pdbx_strand_id
1 'polypeptide(L)'
;MAKPAVSRDAFRGLFAFYAAKAHHDHKAEGEECLLKLFGSAEDIPDRLLQQWSERADLLGRETVGSIVEPRAHDIAGGGARYDCASDFLHTLLRDLERQMQ
;
A
#
# COMPACT_ATOMS: atom_id res chain seq x y z
N MET A 1 -2.52 23.92 11.08
CA MET A 1 -2.53 23.52 9.65
C MET A 1 -2.63 22.00 9.63
N ALA A 2 -3.60 21.44 8.91
CA ALA A 2 -3.67 19.98 8.72
C ALA A 2 -2.42 19.52 7.96
N LYS A 3 -1.85 18.38 8.36
CA LYS A 3 -0.70 17.79 7.66
C LYS A 3 -1.13 17.44 6.22
N PRO A 4 -0.32 17.75 5.20
CA PRO A 4 -0.66 17.38 3.83
C PRO A 4 -0.77 15.86 3.73
N ALA A 5 -1.76 15.41 2.94
CA ALA A 5 -1.89 14.00 2.63
C ALA A 5 -0.61 13.47 1.97
N VAL A 6 -0.32 12.19 2.20
CA VAL A 6 0.70 11.43 1.48
C VAL A 6 0.47 11.64 -0.01
N SER A 7 1.51 12.08 -0.70
CA SER A 7 1.43 12.26 -2.15
C SER A 7 1.24 10.92 -2.85
N ARG A 8 0.59 10.95 -4.00
CA ARG A 8 0.42 9.77 -4.85
C ARG A 8 1.76 9.10 -5.16
N ASP A 9 2.79 9.87 -5.47
CA ASP A 9 4.14 9.35 -5.74
C ASP A 9 4.78 8.70 -4.51
N ALA A 10 4.57 9.26 -3.32
CA ALA A 10 5.06 8.66 -2.09
C ALA A 10 4.35 7.32 -1.81
N PHE A 11 3.03 7.25 -2.01
CA PHE A 11 2.29 5.99 -1.88
C PHE A 11 2.73 4.97 -2.95
N ARG A 12 2.89 5.42 -4.19
CA ARG A 12 3.37 4.62 -5.31
C ARG A 12 4.76 4.02 -5.04
N GLY A 13 5.62 4.75 -4.33
CA GLY A 13 6.94 4.27 -3.88
C GLY A 13 6.89 2.99 -3.04
N LEU A 14 5.77 2.71 -2.35
CA LEU A 14 5.56 1.45 -1.62
C LEU A 14 5.66 0.25 -2.56
N PHE A 15 4.95 0.29 -3.69
CA PHE A 15 4.96 -0.80 -4.65
C PHE A 15 6.33 -0.98 -5.30
N ALA A 16 7.03 0.12 -5.62
CA ALA A 16 8.39 0.06 -6.14
C ALA A 16 9.36 -0.61 -5.16
N PHE A 17 9.27 -0.27 -3.87
CA PHE A 17 10.10 -0.88 -2.83
C PHE A 17 9.88 -2.40 -2.76
N TYR A 18 8.63 -2.85 -2.72
CA TYR A 18 8.33 -4.28 -2.66
C TYR A 18 8.61 -5.00 -3.98
N ALA A 19 8.47 -4.34 -5.13
CA ALA A 19 8.84 -4.92 -6.42
C ALA A 19 10.35 -5.18 -6.47
N ALA A 20 11.18 -4.23 -6.03
CA ALA A 20 12.62 -4.41 -5.92
C ALA A 20 13.00 -5.55 -4.95
N LYS A 21 12.28 -5.68 -3.83
CA LYS A 21 12.45 -6.81 -2.91
C LYS A 21 12.06 -8.15 -3.57
N ALA A 22 10.92 -8.20 -4.26
CA ALA A 22 10.47 -9.41 -4.97
C ALA A 22 11.45 -9.82 -6.08
N HIS A 23 12.01 -8.85 -6.80
CA HIS A 23 13.07 -9.07 -7.79
C HIS A 23 14.30 -9.72 -7.15
N HIS A 24 14.80 -9.16 -6.05
CA HIS A 24 15.94 -9.70 -5.31
C HIS A 24 15.68 -11.13 -4.80
N ASP A 25 14.45 -11.40 -4.36
CA ASP A 25 14.01 -12.71 -3.86
C ASP A 25 13.63 -13.69 -4.99
N HIS A 26 13.85 -13.33 -6.27
CA HIS A 26 13.53 -14.14 -7.45
C HIS A 26 12.04 -14.52 -7.57
N LYS A 27 11.15 -13.67 -7.06
CA LYS A 27 9.69 -13.86 -7.09
C LYS A 27 9.07 -13.11 -8.28
N ALA A 28 9.28 -13.64 -9.49
CA ALA A 28 8.89 -12.97 -10.74
C ALA A 28 7.39 -12.61 -10.81
N GLU A 29 6.50 -13.50 -10.38
CA GLU A 29 5.05 -13.22 -10.37
C GLU A 29 4.67 -12.10 -9.39
N GLY A 30 5.30 -12.09 -8.22
CA GLY A 30 5.09 -11.06 -7.21
C GLY A 30 5.61 -9.71 -7.66
N GLU A 31 6.79 -9.69 -8.30
CA GLU A 31 7.37 -8.51 -8.94
C GLU A 31 6.41 -7.95 -10.01
N GLU A 32 5.93 -8.79 -10.92
CA GLU A 32 4.99 -8.37 -11.97
C GLU A 32 3.70 -7.78 -11.38
N CYS A 33 3.13 -8.43 -10.35
CA CYS A 33 1.94 -7.92 -9.66
C CYS A 33 2.20 -6.55 -9.03
N LEU A 34 3.34 -6.37 -8.35
CA LEU A 34 3.68 -5.10 -7.71
C LEU A 34 3.96 -4.00 -8.73
N LEU A 35 4.56 -4.30 -9.88
CA LEU A 35 4.75 -3.34 -10.96
C LEU A 35 3.42 -2.93 -11.62
N LYS A 36 2.45 -3.83 -11.73
CA LYS A 36 1.08 -3.49 -12.17
C LYS A 36 0.39 -2.55 -11.18
N LEU A 37 0.51 -2.81 -9.88
CA LEU A 37 -0.01 -1.91 -8.85
C LEU A 37 0.71 -0.56 -8.85
N PHE A 38 2.03 -0.55 -9.07
CA PHE A 38 2.80 0.67 -9.24
C PHE A 38 2.32 1.51 -10.43
N GLY A 39 1.95 0.87 -11.56
CA GLY A 39 1.36 1.56 -12.70
C GLY A 39 -0.01 2.16 -12.40
N SER A 40 -0.93 1.34 -11.86
CA SER A 40 -2.29 1.78 -11.52
C SER A 40 -2.38 2.76 -10.35
N ALA A 41 -1.29 3.00 -9.62
CA ALA A 41 -1.25 3.99 -8.55
C ALA A 41 -1.53 5.42 -9.05
N GLU A 42 -1.31 5.69 -10.35
CA GLU A 42 -1.64 6.97 -10.98
C GLU A 42 -3.14 7.32 -10.85
N ASP A 43 -3.99 6.31 -10.88
CA ASP A 43 -5.45 6.46 -10.88
C ASP A 43 -6.07 6.50 -9.48
N ILE A 44 -5.27 6.45 -8.40
CA ILE A 44 -5.79 6.48 -7.03
C ILE A 44 -6.50 7.82 -6.77
N PRO A 45 -7.77 7.84 -6.33
CA PRO A 45 -8.45 9.08 -5.95
C PRO A 45 -7.78 9.79 -4.76
N ASP A 46 -7.61 11.12 -4.85
CA ASP A 46 -7.01 11.94 -3.78
C ASP A 46 -7.69 11.74 -2.42
N ARG A 47 -9.01 11.54 -2.43
CA ARG A 47 -9.80 11.27 -1.22
C ARG A 47 -9.32 10.02 -0.47
N LEU A 48 -8.89 8.97 -1.17
CA LEU A 48 -8.37 7.76 -0.52
C LEU A 48 -7.00 8.00 0.11
N LEU A 49 -6.12 8.75 -0.58
CA LEU A 49 -4.82 9.14 -0.04
C LEU A 49 -4.96 10.05 1.19
N GLN A 50 -5.98 10.92 1.19
CA GLN A 50 -6.33 11.72 2.35
C GLN A 50 -6.76 10.84 3.54
N GLN A 51 -7.70 9.90 3.32
CA GLN A 51 -8.14 8.97 4.38
C GLN A 51 -6.99 8.13 4.92
N TRP A 52 -6.09 7.69 4.05
CA TRP A 52 -4.89 6.97 4.43
C TRP A 52 -4.03 7.79 5.38
N SER A 53 -3.78 9.06 5.02
CA SER A 53 -2.95 9.97 5.79
C SER A 53 -3.55 10.24 7.17
N GLU A 54 -4.85 10.52 7.22
CA GLU A 54 -5.58 10.75 8.46
C GLU A 54 -5.50 9.55 9.41
N ARG A 55 -5.74 8.33 8.90
CA ARG A 55 -5.69 7.10 9.72
C ARG A 55 -4.28 6.72 10.13
N ALA A 56 -3.32 6.85 9.21
CA ALA A 56 -1.92 6.55 9.49
C ALA A 56 -1.33 7.48 10.56
N ASP A 57 -1.72 8.76 10.54
CA ASP A 57 -1.32 9.71 11.58
C ASP A 57 -1.93 9.39 12.95
N LEU A 58 -3.18 8.89 12.98
CA LEU A 58 -3.84 8.50 14.24
C LEU A 58 -3.24 7.25 14.87
N LEU A 59 -2.91 6.23 14.07
CA LEU A 59 -2.42 4.94 14.56
C LEU A 59 -0.90 4.90 14.78
N GLY A 60 -0.17 5.83 14.19
CA GLY A 60 1.27 5.93 14.28
C GLY A 60 2.02 4.90 13.40
N ARG A 61 3.30 5.18 13.18
CA ARG A 61 4.15 4.46 12.21
C ARG A 61 4.26 2.95 12.45
N GLU A 62 4.27 2.52 13.71
CA GLU A 62 4.52 1.13 14.08
C GLU A 62 3.31 0.26 13.75
N THR A 63 2.12 0.71 14.15
CA THR A 63 0.84 0.07 13.81
C THR A 63 0.59 0.06 12.31
N VAL A 64 0.93 1.16 11.62
CA VAL A 64 0.80 1.21 10.15
C VAL A 64 1.75 0.20 9.51
N GLY A 65 2.99 0.11 9.98
CA GLY A 65 3.97 -0.86 9.49
C GLY A 65 3.50 -2.31 9.64
N SER A 66 2.97 -2.67 10.81
CA SER A 66 2.50 -4.04 11.08
C SER A 66 1.30 -4.48 10.24
N ILE A 67 0.56 -3.54 9.64
CA ILE A 67 -0.56 -3.82 8.72
C ILE A 67 -0.09 -3.86 7.27
N VAL A 68 0.74 -2.89 6.87
CA VAL A 68 1.19 -2.74 5.48
C VAL A 68 2.16 -3.86 5.09
N GLU A 69 3.10 -4.18 5.98
CA GLU A 69 4.19 -5.11 5.67
C GLU A 69 3.69 -6.52 5.33
N PRO A 70 2.82 -7.17 6.14
CA PRO A 70 2.31 -8.49 5.81
C PRO A 70 1.56 -8.51 4.48
N ARG A 71 0.73 -7.50 4.21
CA ARG A 71 -0.04 -7.43 2.96
C ARG A 71 0.84 -7.28 1.73
N ALA A 72 1.85 -6.42 1.81
CA ALA A 72 2.78 -6.27 0.72
C ALA A 72 3.66 -7.50 0.52
N HIS A 73 4.00 -8.20 1.61
CA HIS A 73 4.69 -9.49 1.54
C HIS A 73 3.83 -10.59 0.91
N ASP A 74 2.53 -10.62 1.22
CA ASP A 74 1.59 -11.56 0.61
C ASP A 74 1.46 -11.34 -0.90
N ILE A 75 1.44 -10.09 -1.37
CA ILE A 75 1.48 -9.79 -2.81
C ILE A 75 2.79 -10.29 -3.42
N ALA A 76 3.93 -9.95 -2.80
CA ALA A 76 5.24 -10.39 -3.26
C ALA A 76 5.39 -11.92 -3.28
N GLY A 77 4.73 -12.61 -2.35
CA GLY A 77 4.69 -14.07 -2.25
C GLY A 77 3.64 -14.75 -3.14
N GLY A 78 2.81 -13.99 -3.87
CA GLY A 78 1.72 -14.52 -4.69
C GLY A 78 0.48 -14.97 -3.91
N GLY A 79 0.43 -14.73 -2.60
CA GLY A 79 -0.70 -15.07 -1.72
C GLY A 79 -1.89 -14.12 -1.84
N ALA A 80 -1.67 -12.89 -2.32
CA ALA A 80 -2.72 -11.90 -2.56
C ALA A 80 -2.57 -11.24 -3.94
N ARG A 81 -3.70 -10.96 -4.58
CA ARG A 81 -3.79 -10.20 -5.83
C ARG A 81 -4.85 -9.12 -5.71
N TYR A 82 -4.56 -7.96 -6.29
CA TYR A 82 -5.45 -6.81 -6.36
C TYR A 82 -5.56 -6.38 -7.81
N ASP A 83 -6.75 -5.98 -8.25
CA ASP A 83 -6.96 -5.56 -9.64
C ASP A 83 -6.30 -4.21 -9.90
N CYS A 84 -6.31 -3.31 -8.91
CA CYS A 84 -5.62 -2.02 -8.96
C CYS A 84 -5.12 -1.54 -7.59
N ALA A 85 -4.29 -0.48 -7.60
CA ALA A 85 -3.72 0.10 -6.40
C ALA A 85 -4.77 0.68 -5.43
N SER A 86 -5.93 1.16 -5.93
CA SER A 86 -7.02 1.62 -5.07
C SER A 86 -7.69 0.48 -4.31
N ASP A 87 -7.75 -0.75 -4.84
CA ASP A 87 -8.31 -1.91 -4.12
C ASP A 87 -7.41 -2.32 -2.95
N PHE A 88 -6.10 -2.29 -3.18
CA PHE A 88 -5.11 -2.47 -2.13
C PHE A 88 -5.27 -1.39 -1.05
N LEU A 89 -5.39 -0.12 -1.44
CA LEU A 89 -5.57 0.99 -0.50
C LEU A 89 -6.89 0.89 0.28
N HIS A 90 -8.00 0.52 -0.35
CA HIS A 90 -9.26 0.25 0.33
C HIS A 90 -9.13 -0.86 1.38
N THR A 91 -8.40 -1.92 1.03
CA THR A 91 -8.16 -3.04 1.95
C THR A 91 -7.29 -2.60 3.14
N LEU A 92 -6.25 -1.79 2.91
CA LEU A 92 -5.46 -1.19 3.99
C LEU A 92 -6.31 -0.29 4.89
N LEU A 93 -7.14 0.57 4.29
CA LEU A 93 -8.03 1.48 5.02
C LEU A 93 -8.97 0.73 5.95
N ARG A 94 -9.54 -0.39 5.51
CA ARG A 94 -10.40 -1.26 6.32
C ARG A 94 -9.65 -1.90 7.48
N ASP A 95 -8.40 -2.29 7.27
CA ASP A 95 -7.58 -2.87 8.33
C ASP A 95 -7.17 -1.83 9.38
N LEU A 96 -6.85 -0.61 8.94
CA LEU A 96 -6.59 0.50 9.85
C LEU A 96 -7.82 0.81 10.70
N GLU A 97 -9.02 0.84 10.10
CA GLU A 97 -10.28 1.00 10.86
C GLU A 97 -10.45 -0.05 11.95
N ARG A 98 -10.08 -1.31 11.69
CA ARG A 98 -10.17 -2.39 12.68
C ARG A 98 -9.23 -2.21 13.86
N GLN A 99 -8.11 -1.50 13.69
CA GLN A 99 -7.18 -1.18 14.78
C GLN A 99 -7.62 0.03 15.61
N MET A 100 -8.59 0.81 15.11
CA MET A 100 -9.15 1.96 15.80
C MET A 100 -10.39 1.62 16.65
N GLN A 101 -10.89 0.38 16.55
CA GLN A 101 -12.01 -0.17 17.33
C GLN A 101 -11.49 -0.93 18.54
#